data_AF-A0A1I1IA85-F1
#
_entry.id   AF-A0A1I1IA85-F1
#
_cell.length_a   1.000
_cell.length_b   1.000
_cell.length_c   1.000
_cell.angle_alpha   90.00
_cell.angle_beta   90.00
_cell.angle_gamma   90.00
#
_symmetry.space_group_name_H-M   'P 1'
#
loop_
_entity.id
_entity.type
_entity.pdbx_description
1 polymer ?
#
loop_
_entity_poly.entity_id
_entity_poly.type
_entity_poly.pdbx_seq_one_letter_code
_entity_poly.pdbx_strand_id
1 'polypeptide(L)'
;MDAATKQKILKQCYSKRFDEKYSRKFQYQDKATDVRNYVKLTPADIIDLLDTASASARSQARLLLQLMQGRPWLPSATAHEGGIGDQRGVDNNLHITLKVGDKSYHLRCKEQPALHVIQITG
;
A
#
# COMPACT_ATOMS: atom_id res chain seq x y z
N MET A 1 1.28 16.62 0.14
CA MET A 1 -0.11 16.87 0.61
C MET A 1 -0.10 17.59 1.96
N ASP A 2 -1.15 18.35 2.31
CA ASP A 2 -1.25 19.00 3.64
C ASP A 2 -1.66 18.01 4.76
N ALA A 3 -1.41 18.40 6.01
CA ALA A 3 -1.66 17.55 7.18
C ALA A 3 -3.15 17.24 7.41
N ALA A 4 -4.06 18.16 7.10
CA ALA A 4 -5.49 17.97 7.30
C ALA A 4 -6.04 16.93 6.33
N THR A 5 -5.61 16.99 5.06
CA THR A 5 -5.95 15.99 4.05
C THR A 5 -5.39 14.62 4.42
N LYS A 6 -4.12 14.54 4.85
CA LYS A 6 -3.52 13.28 5.34
C LYS A 6 -4.32 12.67 6.50
N GLN A 7 -4.69 13.50 7.48
CA GLN A 7 -5.48 13.05 8.63
C GLN A 7 -6.88 12.57 8.23
N LYS A 8 -7.51 13.23 7.25
CA LYS A 8 -8.82 12.81 6.71
C LYS A 8 -8.74 11.43 6.07
N ILE A 9 -7.70 11.17 5.27
CA ILE A 9 -7.47 9.85 4.64
C ILE A 9 -7.21 8.78 5.70
N LEU A 10 -6.39 9.07 6.72
CA LEU A 10 -6.11 8.15 7.82
C LEU A 10 -7.37 7.75 8.58
N LYS A 11 -8.29 8.68 8.82
CA LYS A 11 -9.59 8.39 9.48
C LYS A 11 -10.47 7.42 8.68
N GLN A 12 -10.30 7.34 7.36
CA GLN A 12 -11.01 6.37 6.53
C GLN A 12 -10.39 4.97 6.58
N CYS A 13 -9.11 4.88 6.97
CA CYS A 13 -8.42 3.60 7.13
C CYS A 13 -9.04 2.83 8.30
N TYR A 14 -9.36 1.55 8.07
CA TYR A 14 -10.00 0.70 9.09
C TYR A 14 -11.33 1.25 9.65
N SER A 15 -11.99 2.18 8.95
CA SER A 15 -13.36 2.56 9.33
C SER A 15 -14.25 1.31 9.31
N LYS A 16 -15.20 1.23 10.24
CA LYS A 16 -15.99 0.05 10.70
C LYS A 16 -16.64 -0.85 9.63
N ARG A 17 -16.48 -0.56 8.34
CA ARG A 17 -16.98 -1.34 7.19
C ARG A 17 -16.08 -2.48 6.74
N PHE A 18 -14.84 -2.56 7.22
CA PHE A 18 -13.97 -3.66 6.87
C PHE A 18 -13.91 -4.73 7.95
N ASP A 19 -14.19 -5.96 7.52
CA ASP A 19 -14.17 -7.19 8.30
C ASP A 19 -12.87 -7.34 9.09
N GLU A 20 -12.97 -7.74 10.37
CA GLU A 20 -11.86 -7.78 11.33
C GLU A 20 -10.70 -8.66 10.83
N LYS A 21 -10.98 -9.63 9.94
CA LYS A 21 -10.00 -10.47 9.24
C LYS A 21 -8.97 -9.70 8.40
N TYR A 22 -9.27 -8.46 8.00
CA TYR A 22 -8.35 -7.59 7.28
C TYR A 22 -7.63 -6.59 8.21
N SER A 23 -7.90 -6.65 9.51
CA SER A 23 -7.18 -5.85 10.49
C SER A 23 -5.72 -6.31 10.59
N ARG A 24 -4.86 -5.40 11.04
CA ARG A 24 -3.43 -5.62 11.31
C ARG A 24 -3.13 -6.88 12.14
N LYS A 25 -4.10 -7.41 12.90
CA LYS A 25 -3.98 -8.65 13.69
C LYS A 25 -3.79 -9.92 12.84
N PHE A 26 -4.28 -9.93 11.60
CA PHE A 26 -4.25 -11.11 10.72
C PHE A 26 -3.26 -10.99 9.56
N GLN A 27 -2.57 -9.85 9.44
CA GLN A 27 -1.49 -9.70 8.47
C GLN A 27 -0.25 -10.41 9.01
N TYR A 28 0.23 -11.43 8.28
CA TYR A 28 1.42 -12.20 8.61
C TYR A 28 2.62 -11.27 8.84
N GLN A 29 3.28 -11.41 9.99
CA GLN A 29 4.44 -10.63 10.39
C GLN A 29 5.54 -11.60 10.79
N ASP A 30 6.50 -11.85 9.90
CA ASP A 30 7.68 -12.61 10.31
C ASP A 30 8.49 -11.78 11.32
N LYS A 31 8.80 -12.41 12.46
CA LYS A 31 9.47 -11.80 13.62
C LYS A 31 10.94 -12.20 13.64
N ALA A 32 11.68 -12.01 12.56
CA ALA A 32 13.14 -11.97 12.62
C ALA A 32 13.70 -11.60 11.26
N THR A 33 14.38 -10.47 11.16
CA THR A 33 15.71 -10.34 10.51
C THR A 33 16.06 -8.86 10.37
N ASP A 34 17.35 -8.57 10.50
CA ASP A 34 18.02 -7.26 10.37
C ASP A 34 17.99 -6.68 8.93
N VAL A 35 16.95 -6.98 8.16
CA VAL A 35 16.79 -6.54 6.75
C VAL A 35 15.78 -5.39 6.71
N ARG A 36 16.07 -4.35 5.93
CA ARG A 36 15.29 -3.09 5.85
C ARG A 36 13.79 -3.38 5.74
N ASN A 37 13.07 -3.04 6.80
CA ASN A 37 11.78 -3.63 7.14
C ASN A 37 10.59 -2.90 6.48
N TYR A 38 10.51 -2.88 5.14
CA TYR A 38 9.28 -2.44 4.44
C TYR A 38 8.10 -3.41 4.63
N VAL A 39 8.33 -4.54 5.32
CA VAL A 39 7.31 -5.49 5.81
C VAL A 39 6.30 -4.82 6.76
N LYS A 40 6.66 -3.68 7.39
CA LYS A 40 5.85 -3.00 8.42
C LYS A 40 5.36 -1.60 8.02
N LEU A 41 4.95 -1.39 6.76
CA LEU A 41 4.37 -0.12 6.34
C LEU A 41 3.05 0.17 7.09
N THR A 42 3.01 1.30 7.78
CA THR A 42 1.79 1.81 8.40
C THR A 42 0.88 2.47 7.36
N PRO A 43 -0.41 2.69 7.66
CA PRO A 43 -1.27 3.48 6.78
C PRO A 43 -0.71 4.87 6.45
N ALA A 44 0.01 5.49 7.40
CA ALA A 44 0.64 6.79 7.17
C ALA A 44 1.77 6.68 6.13
N ASP A 45 2.60 5.64 6.23
CA ASP A 45 3.69 5.40 5.28
C ASP A 45 3.15 5.13 3.87
N ILE A 46 2.06 4.38 3.75
CA ILE A 46 1.40 4.09 2.46
C ILE A 46 0.88 5.38 1.81
N ILE A 47 0.27 6.27 2.60
CA ILE A 47 -0.17 7.57 2.11
C ILE A 47 1.03 8.39 1.61
N ASP A 48 2.14 8.38 2.34
CA ASP A 48 3.36 9.11 1.95
C ASP A 48 3.98 8.52 0.67
N LEU A 49 3.99 7.20 0.51
CA LEU A 49 4.43 6.52 -0.72
C LEU A 49 3.56 6.90 -1.93
N LEU A 50 2.26 7.11 -1.74
CA LEU A 50 1.36 7.58 -2.80
C LEU A 50 1.56 9.06 -3.10
N ASP A 51 1.75 9.90 -2.08
CA ASP A 51 2.01 11.34 -2.24
C ASP A 51 3.34 11.61 -2.95
N THR A 52 4.32 10.73 -2.74
CA THR A 52 5.67 10.79 -3.32
C THR A 52 5.89 9.81 -4.47
N ALA A 53 4.82 9.28 -5.07
CA ALA A 53 4.90 8.35 -6.18
C ALA A 53 5.74 8.90 -7.35
N SER A 54 6.43 7.98 -8.04
CA SER A 54 7.23 8.30 -9.22
C SER A 54 6.40 8.97 -10.31
N ALA A 55 7.08 9.61 -11.26
CA ALA A 55 6.41 10.32 -12.35
C ALA A 55 5.44 9.42 -13.14
N SER A 56 5.77 8.15 -13.34
CA SER A 56 4.93 7.18 -14.07
C SER A 56 3.64 6.80 -13.33
N ALA A 57 3.64 6.83 -11.99
CA ALA A 57 2.48 6.47 -11.17
C ALA A 57 1.73 7.65 -10.55
N ARG A 58 2.27 8.88 -10.66
CA ARG A 58 1.79 10.06 -9.94
C ARG A 58 0.32 10.37 -10.21
N SER A 59 -0.13 10.24 -11.46
CA SER A 59 -1.52 10.55 -11.81
C SER A 59 -2.51 9.58 -11.15
N GLN A 60 -2.20 8.30 -11.18
CA GLN A 60 -2.98 7.23 -10.56
C GLN A 60 -2.92 7.33 -9.03
N ALA A 61 -1.76 7.68 -8.46
CA ALA A 61 -1.60 7.85 -7.03
C ALA A 61 -2.46 9.00 -6.49
N ARG A 62 -2.51 10.13 -7.21
CA ARG A 62 -3.39 11.26 -6.87
C ARG A 62 -4.86 10.88 -6.92
N LEU A 63 -5.29 10.15 -7.96
CA LEU A 63 -6.65 9.63 -8.04
C LEU A 63 -6.98 8.72 -6.86
N LEU A 64 -6.07 7.80 -6.52
CA LEU A 64 -6.25 6.88 -5.41
C LEU A 64 -6.35 7.61 -4.07
N LEU A 65 -5.49 8.60 -3.82
CA LEU A 65 -5.56 9.47 -2.64
C LEU A 65 -6.90 10.21 -2.55
N GLN A 66 -7.43 10.72 -3.67
CA GLN A 66 -8.76 11.35 -3.71
C GLN A 66 -9.88 10.36 -3.35
N LEU A 67 -9.80 9.12 -3.86
CA LEU A 67 -10.77 8.07 -3.48
C LEU A 67 -10.70 7.73 -1.99
N MET A 68 -9.49 7.59 -1.44
CA MET A 68 -9.27 7.26 -0.01
C MET A 68 -9.72 8.38 0.93
N GLN A 69 -9.90 9.62 0.47
CA GLN A 69 -10.48 10.70 1.30
C GLN A 69 -11.97 10.51 1.58
N GLY A 70 -12.70 9.87 0.66
CA GLY A 70 -14.16 9.71 0.73
C GLY A 70 -14.61 8.27 0.92
N ARG A 71 -13.70 7.30 0.83
CA ARG A 71 -14.01 5.86 0.89
C ARG A 71 -13.18 5.17 1.96
N PRO A 72 -13.78 4.20 2.69
CA PRO A 72 -13.04 3.29 3.54
C PRO A 72 -11.90 2.64 2.76
N TRP A 73 -10.76 2.44 3.40
CA TRP A 73 -9.67 1.68 2.81
C TRP A 73 -8.87 0.88 3.84
N LEU A 74 -8.09 -0.08 3.36
CA LEU A 74 -7.08 -0.78 4.17
C LEU A 74 -5.99 -1.42 3.28
N PRO A 75 -4.81 -1.71 3.85
CA PRO A 75 -3.85 -2.62 3.23
C PRO A 75 -4.37 -4.05 3.33
N SER A 76 -4.58 -4.74 2.21
CA SER A 76 -5.08 -6.12 2.20
C SER A 76 -3.96 -7.17 2.11
N ALA A 77 -2.79 -6.78 1.61
CA ALA A 77 -1.56 -7.57 1.68
C ALA A 77 -0.38 -6.61 1.86
N THR A 78 0.49 -6.90 2.83
CA THR A 78 1.73 -6.15 3.05
C THR A 78 2.75 -6.45 1.95
N ALA A 79 3.79 -5.62 1.90
CA ALA A 79 4.99 -5.77 1.09
C ALA A 79 5.40 -7.25 0.88
N HIS A 80 5.18 -7.78 -0.32
CA HIS A 80 5.61 -9.12 -0.73
C HIS A 80 6.30 -9.07 -2.09
N GLU A 81 7.20 -10.01 -2.35
CA GLU A 81 7.73 -10.24 -3.69
C GLU A 81 6.64 -10.87 -4.56
N GLY A 82 6.55 -10.45 -5.82
CA GLY A 82 5.56 -11.00 -6.74
C GLY A 82 5.96 -12.41 -7.21
N GLY A 83 5.29 -13.44 -6.71
CA GLY A 83 5.40 -14.80 -7.25
C GLY A 83 4.66 -15.87 -6.42
N ILE A 84 3.81 -16.66 -7.07
CA ILE A 84 3.38 -17.98 -6.56
C ILE A 84 4.38 -18.99 -7.16
N GLY A 85 4.83 -19.93 -6.32
CA GLY A 85 5.70 -21.07 -6.63
C GLY A 85 6.18 -21.27 -8.06
N ASP A 86 7.50 -21.28 -8.20
CA ASP A 86 8.22 -22.01 -9.25
C ASP A 86 7.96 -21.56 -10.70
N GLN A 87 8.28 -20.30 -11.08
CA GLN A 87 8.31 -19.93 -12.50
C GLN A 87 9.08 -18.63 -12.85
N ARG A 88 9.76 -18.68 -14.00
CA ARG A 88 10.42 -17.54 -14.69
C ARG A 88 9.45 -16.37 -14.86
N GLY A 89 9.89 -15.14 -14.52
CA GLY A 89 9.07 -13.93 -14.61
C GLY A 89 8.77 -13.25 -13.27
N VAL A 90 9.44 -13.68 -12.20
CA VAL A 90 9.34 -13.11 -10.84
C VAL A 90 9.51 -11.60 -10.88
N ASP A 91 8.50 -10.89 -10.42
CA ASP A 91 8.61 -9.45 -10.22
C ASP A 91 9.31 -9.22 -8.88
N ASN A 92 10.62 -8.97 -8.95
CA ASN A 92 11.46 -8.69 -7.78
C ASN A 92 11.13 -7.36 -7.09
N ASN A 93 10.14 -6.60 -7.59
CA ASN A 93 9.70 -5.37 -6.95
C ASN A 93 8.69 -5.67 -5.84
N LEU A 94 8.73 -4.86 -4.79
CA LEU A 94 7.86 -4.96 -3.64
C LEU A 94 6.41 -4.61 -4.03
N HIS A 95 5.44 -5.45 -3.67
CA HIS A 95 4.02 -5.18 -3.94
C HIS A 95 3.23 -4.89 -2.66
N ILE A 96 2.37 -3.87 -2.72
CA ILE A 96 1.39 -3.56 -1.66
C ILE A 96 0.01 -3.62 -2.29
N THR A 97 -0.91 -4.38 -1.69
CA THR A 97 -2.31 -4.39 -2.15
C THR A 97 -3.16 -3.57 -1.20
N LEU A 98 -3.91 -2.61 -1.75
CA LEU A 98 -4.87 -1.79 -1.02
C LEU A 98 -6.28 -2.16 -1.45
N LYS A 99 -7.21 -2.22 -0.50
CA LYS A 99 -8.64 -2.25 -0.78
C LYS A 99 -9.22 -0.87 -0.49
N VAL A 100 -9.89 -0.25 -1.47
CA VAL A 100 -10.54 1.07 -1.34
C VAL A 100 -12.00 0.93 -1.77
N GLY A 101 -12.92 0.97 -0.79
CA GLY A 101 -14.30 0.51 -0.98
C GLY A 101 -14.31 -0.97 -1.44
N ASP A 102 -14.93 -1.23 -2.58
CA ASP A 102 -15.08 -2.59 -3.13
C ASP A 102 -14.00 -2.97 -4.16
N LYS A 103 -13.02 -2.08 -4.41
CA LYS A 103 -11.96 -2.30 -5.41
C LYS A 103 -10.61 -2.57 -4.74
N SER A 104 -9.83 -3.44 -5.36
CA SER A 104 -8.44 -3.71 -4.99
C SER A 104 -7.50 -2.95 -5.92
N TYR A 105 -6.42 -2.42 -5.38
CA TYR A 105 -5.38 -1.72 -6.10
C TYR A 105 -4.03 -2.33 -5.73
N HIS A 106 -3.19 -2.60 -6.72
CA HIS A 106 -1.85 -3.14 -6.54
C HIS A 106 -0.83 -2.05 -6.82
N LEU A 107 0.01 -1.79 -5.82
CA LEU A 107 1.08 -0.81 -5.88
C LEU A 107 2.37 -1.59 -6.05
N ARG A 108 3.02 -1.40 -7.21
CA ARG A 108 4.36 -1.89 -7.45
C ARG A 108 5.34 -0.83 -6.98
N CYS A 109 6.24 -1.22 -6.09
CA CYS A 109 7.20 -0.33 -5.44
C CYS A 109 8.63 -0.75 -5.73
N LYS A 110 9.52 0.23 -5.93
CA LYS A 110 10.95 0.00 -6.14
C LYS A 110 11.73 0.78 -5.08
N GLU A 111 12.80 0.19 -4.56
CA GLU A 111 13.73 0.88 -3.66
C GLU A 111 14.90 1.46 -4.48
N GLN A 112 14.90 2.78 -4.71
CA GLN A 112 16.03 3.49 -5.34
C GLN A 112 15.89 5.02 -5.22
N PRO A 113 16.61 5.75 -4.34
CA PRO A 113 17.37 5.33 -3.16
C PRO A 113 16.51 5.01 -1.93
N ALA A 114 15.20 5.30 -2.00
CA ALA A 114 14.19 4.93 -1.01
C ALA A 114 13.02 4.24 -1.72
N LEU A 115 12.17 3.54 -0.97
CA LEU A 115 10.95 2.91 -1.50
C LEU A 115 10.01 3.96 -2.10
N HIS A 116 9.56 3.74 -3.32
CA HIS A 116 8.58 4.59 -3.98
C HIS A 116 7.70 3.78 -4.93
N VAL A 117 6.48 4.26 -5.17
CA VAL A 117 5.53 3.61 -6.08
C VAL A 117 5.91 3.90 -7.54
N ILE A 118 6.11 2.85 -8.33
CA ILE A 118 6.45 2.93 -9.76
C ILE A 118 5.27 2.65 -10.69
N GLN A 119 4.27 1.91 -10.20
CA GLN A 119 3.07 1.57 -10.95
C GLN A 119 1.90 1.29 -10.00
N ILE A 120 0.68 1.63 -10.43
CA ILE A 120 -0.57 1.29 -9.75
C ILE A 120 -1.51 0.64 -10.76
N THR A 121 -2.03 -0.53 -10.43
CA THR A 121 -3.07 -1.24 -11.18
C THR A 121 -4.28 -1.51 -10.28
N GLY A 122 -5.46 -1.77 -10.84
CA GLY A 122 -6.69 -2.06 -10.08
C GLY A 122 -7.86 -2.41 -10.99
#